data_AF-A0A9E0Q432-F1
#
_entry.id   AF-A0A9E0Q432-F1
#
_cell.length_a   1.000
_cell.length_b   1.000
_cell.length_c   1.000
_cell.angle_alpha   90.00
_cell.angle_beta   90.00
_cell.angle_gamma   90.00
#
_symmetry.space_group_name_H-M   'P 1'
#
loop_
_entity.id
_entity.type
_entity.pdbx_description
1 polymer ?
#
loop_
_entity_poly.entity_id
_entity_poly.type
_entity_poly.pdbx_seq_one_letter_code
_entity_poly.pdbx_strand_id
1 'polypeptide(L)'
;MAAMHVIDHWNPEDKGFWERSGRGVATRNLWLSIPALTLAFAVWMLWSVVVVHLPAAGFRFSTNQLFWLAALPALCGATLRIFYAFAVPVVGGRRFTALATASLLLPALGIGFAVQDPGTPYELMIALALLCGLGGGNFASSMAHISFFYPKSKLGYALGMNAGLGHLGVSLVQFVVPLVITAG
;
A
#
# COMPACT_ATOMS: atom_id res chain seq x y z
N MET A 1 -9.11 -27.76 -1.34
CA MET A 1 -8.99 -26.88 -0.16
C MET A 1 -7.55 -26.92 0.33
N ALA A 2 -6.77 -25.86 0.13
CA ALA A 2 -5.41 -25.80 0.68
C ALA A 2 -5.50 -25.69 2.20
N ALA A 3 -4.97 -26.68 2.93
CA ALA A 3 -4.93 -26.67 4.38
C ALA A 3 -4.25 -25.39 4.87
N MET A 4 -4.91 -24.67 5.76
CA MET A 4 -4.43 -23.41 6.32
C MET A 4 -3.33 -23.72 7.35
N HIS A 5 -2.11 -24.01 6.88
CA HIS A 5 -0.99 -24.34 7.77
C HIS A 5 -0.44 -23.04 8.39
N VAL A 6 -0.70 -22.86 9.69
CA VAL A 6 -0.01 -21.87 10.52
C VAL A 6 1.38 -22.44 10.84
N ILE A 7 2.39 -21.57 10.92
CA ILE A 7 3.76 -22.01 11.22
C ILE A 7 3.92 -22.04 12.74
N ASP A 8 3.96 -23.23 13.32
CA ASP A 8 4.10 -23.40 14.78
C ASP A 8 5.57 -23.31 15.23
N HIS A 9 6.50 -23.76 14.39
CA HIS A 9 7.94 -23.68 14.65
C HIS A 9 8.65 -22.85 13.58
N TRP A 10 9.22 -21.70 13.97
CA TRP A 10 9.98 -20.82 13.09
C TRP A 10 11.30 -20.40 13.73
N ASN A 11 12.42 -20.90 13.21
CA ASN A 11 13.77 -20.53 13.67
C ASN A 11 14.68 -20.14 12.48
N PRO A 12 14.55 -18.92 11.95
CA PRO A 12 15.28 -18.49 10.76
C PRO A 12 16.80 -18.36 10.99
N GLU A 13 17.24 -18.28 12.24
CA GLU A 13 18.67 -18.17 12.60
C GLU A 13 19.40 -19.53 12.57
N ASP A 14 18.69 -20.65 12.69
CA ASP A 14 19.28 -21.97 12.48
C ASP A 14 19.56 -22.22 10.99
N LYS A 15 20.85 -22.40 10.65
CA LYS A 15 21.28 -22.58 9.25
C LYS A 15 20.62 -23.80 8.60
N GLY A 16 20.51 -24.91 9.35
CA GLY A 16 19.90 -26.14 8.85
C GLY A 16 18.43 -25.94 8.51
N PHE A 17 17.66 -25.33 9.40
CA PHE A 17 16.26 -24.98 9.18
C PHE A 17 16.11 -24.00 8.00
N TRP A 18 16.95 -22.97 7.94
CA TRP A 18 16.92 -21.98 6.87
C TRP A 18 17.11 -22.61 5.49
N GLU A 19 18.10 -23.50 5.35
CA GLU A 19 18.41 -24.17 4.09
C GLU A 19 17.34 -25.19 3.69
N ARG A 20 16.78 -25.93 4.65
CA ARG A 20 15.77 -26.96 4.37
C ARG A 20 14.38 -26.41 4.07
N SER A 21 13.92 -25.40 4.81
CA SER A 21 12.52 -24.93 4.74
C SER A 21 12.35 -23.42 4.88
N GLY A 22 13.12 -22.77 5.76
CA GLY A 22 12.92 -21.35 6.09
C GLY A 22 13.04 -20.43 4.88
N ARG A 23 14.09 -20.61 4.05
CA ARG A 23 14.36 -19.77 2.89
C ARG A 23 13.20 -19.74 1.90
N GLY A 24 12.63 -20.90 1.56
CA GLY A 24 11.54 -20.99 0.58
C GLY A 24 10.28 -20.26 1.06
N VAL A 25 9.93 -20.42 2.33
CA VAL A 25 8.77 -19.74 2.94
C VAL A 25 9.00 -18.23 3.02
N ALA A 26 10.19 -17.79 3.45
CA ALA A 26 10.53 -16.37 3.54
C ALA A 26 10.50 -15.68 2.16
N THR A 27 11.14 -16.30 1.15
CA THR A 27 11.16 -15.80 -0.23
C THR A 27 9.75 -15.70 -0.82
N ARG A 28 8.89 -16.68 -0.58
CA ARG A 28 7.48 -16.61 -1.03
C ARG A 28 6.75 -15.44 -0.39
N ASN A 29 6.90 -15.23 0.92
CA ASN A 29 6.24 -14.12 1.60
C ASN A 29 6.77 -12.76 1.13
N LEU A 30 8.08 -12.64 0.87
CA LEU A 30 8.67 -11.42 0.31
C LEU A 30 8.10 -11.10 -1.08
N TRP A 31 8.06 -12.06 -2.00
CA TRP A 31 7.55 -11.85 -3.35
C TRP A 31 6.04 -11.64 -3.43
N LEU A 32 5.28 -12.03 -2.40
CA LEU A 32 3.87 -11.63 -2.26
C LEU A 32 3.71 -10.25 -1.62
N SER A 33 4.61 -9.88 -0.70
CA SER A 33 4.59 -8.58 -0.03
C SER A 33 4.96 -7.44 -0.97
N ILE A 34 5.95 -7.63 -1.85
CA ILE A 34 6.38 -6.60 -2.82
C ILE A 34 5.22 -6.06 -3.65
N PRO A 35 4.47 -6.87 -4.44
CA PRO A 35 3.38 -6.34 -5.26
C PRO A 35 2.25 -5.76 -4.41
N ALA A 36 1.95 -6.32 -3.24
CA ALA A 36 0.97 -5.77 -2.32
C ALA A 36 1.37 -4.36 -1.82
N LEU A 37 2.65 -4.16 -1.53
CA LEU A 37 3.19 -2.87 -1.10
C LEU A 37 3.31 -1.90 -2.29
N THR A 38 3.65 -2.38 -3.49
CA THR A 38 3.61 -1.58 -4.72
C THR A 38 2.22 -1.01 -4.98
N LEU A 39 1.18 -1.84 -4.87
CA LEU A 39 -0.22 -1.37 -4.98
C LEU A 39 -0.59 -0.37 -3.88
N ALA A 40 -0.08 -0.56 -2.67
CA ALA A 40 -0.30 0.38 -1.58
C ALA A 40 0.31 1.75 -1.86
N PHE A 41 1.56 1.81 -2.33
CA PHE A 41 2.20 3.06 -2.73
C PHE A 41 1.53 3.74 -3.92
N ALA A 42 1.06 2.95 -4.88
CA ALA A 42 0.28 3.43 -6.02
C ALA A 42 -0.99 4.17 -5.54
N VAL A 43 -1.81 3.51 -4.74
CA VAL A 43 -3.05 4.11 -4.23
C VAL A 43 -2.77 5.29 -3.28
N TRP A 44 -1.71 5.20 -2.49
CA TRP A 44 -1.33 6.29 -1.57
C TRP A 44 -0.98 7.58 -2.31
N MET A 45 -0.31 7.49 -3.46
CA MET A 45 0.12 8.63 -4.26
C MET A 45 -0.84 9.01 -5.39
N LEU A 46 -2.03 8.42 -5.46
CA LEU A 46 -2.98 8.68 -6.55
C LEU A 46 -3.37 10.16 -6.67
N TRP A 47 -3.55 10.83 -5.53
CA TRP A 47 -3.88 12.25 -5.49
C TRP A 47 -2.74 13.17 -5.93
N SER A 48 -1.48 12.71 -6.01
CA SER A 48 -0.41 13.55 -6.58
C SER A 48 -0.60 13.80 -8.09
N VAL A 49 -1.41 12.96 -8.76
CA VAL A 49 -1.71 13.06 -10.19
C VAL A 49 -3.12 13.59 -10.41
N VAL A 50 -4.12 13.01 -9.73
CA VAL A 50 -5.54 13.31 -9.97
C VAL A 50 -5.84 14.80 -9.82
N VAL A 51 -5.32 15.47 -8.79
CA VAL A 51 -5.60 16.89 -8.52
C VAL A 51 -5.23 17.82 -9.68
N VAL A 52 -4.22 17.45 -10.47
CA VAL A 52 -3.75 18.25 -11.62
C VAL A 52 -4.76 18.21 -12.77
N HIS A 53 -5.50 17.10 -12.89
CA HIS A 53 -6.46 16.89 -13.98
C HIS A 53 -7.90 17.25 -13.61
N LEU A 54 -8.23 17.44 -12.33
CA LEU A 54 -9.60 17.79 -11.90
C LEU A 54 -10.15 19.07 -12.57
N PRO A 55 -9.39 20.18 -12.71
CA PRO A 55 -9.92 21.37 -13.38
C PRO A 55 -10.28 21.11 -14.84
N ALA A 56 -9.47 20.31 -15.55
CA ALA A 56 -9.74 19.91 -16.93
C ALA A 56 -10.97 19.00 -17.04
N ALA A 57 -11.26 18.21 -16.00
CA ALA A 57 -12.47 17.41 -15.88
C ALA A 57 -13.72 18.22 -15.45
N GLY A 58 -13.62 19.54 -15.26
CA GLY A 58 -14.75 20.42 -14.95
C GLY A 58 -14.97 20.73 -13.47
N PHE A 59 -14.14 20.20 -12.57
CA PHE A 59 -14.21 20.53 -11.14
C PHE A 59 -13.72 21.95 -10.88
N ARG A 60 -14.42 22.68 -10.00
CA ARG A 60 -14.12 24.07 -9.64
C ARG A 60 -13.62 24.21 -8.20
N PHE A 61 -12.68 23.36 -7.80
CA PHE A 61 -12.02 23.49 -6.50
C PHE A 61 -10.96 24.60 -6.52
N SER A 62 -10.81 25.29 -5.40
CA SER A 62 -9.73 26.27 -5.21
C SER A 62 -8.37 25.58 -5.16
N THR A 63 -7.30 26.33 -5.46
CA THR A 63 -5.92 25.83 -5.35
C THR A 63 -5.63 25.23 -3.96
N ASN A 64 -6.10 25.88 -2.90
CA ASN A 64 -5.94 25.38 -1.53
C ASN A 64 -6.63 24.02 -1.33
N GLN A 65 -7.83 23.84 -1.86
CA GLN A 65 -8.55 22.56 -1.80
C GLN A 65 -7.80 21.46 -2.55
N LEU A 66 -7.26 21.73 -3.73
CA LEU A 66 -6.46 20.77 -4.48
C LEU A 66 -5.19 20.35 -3.72
N PHE A 67 -4.49 21.30 -3.08
CA PHE A 67 -3.34 21.00 -2.23
C PHE A 67 -3.72 20.13 -1.02
N TRP A 68 -4.86 20.38 -0.40
CA TRP A 68 -5.34 19.54 0.70
C TRP A 68 -5.62 18.10 0.24
N LEU A 69 -6.27 17.90 -0.91
CA LEU A 69 -6.48 16.56 -1.46
C LEU A 69 -5.17 15.79 -1.70
N ALA A 70 -4.10 16.48 -2.12
CA ALA A 70 -2.78 15.88 -2.26
C ALA A 70 -2.07 15.60 -0.92
N ALA A 71 -2.32 16.42 0.12
CA ALA A 71 -1.64 16.33 1.41
C ALA A 71 -2.29 15.35 2.41
N LEU A 72 -3.62 15.24 2.40
CA LEU A 72 -4.39 14.41 3.34
C LEU A 72 -3.99 12.92 3.35
N PRO A 73 -3.69 12.26 2.21
CA PRO A 73 -3.24 10.88 2.22
C PRO A 73 -1.95 10.68 3.03
N ALA A 74 -1.02 11.64 2.94
CA ALA A 74 0.25 11.57 3.69
C ALA A 74 0.03 11.73 5.20
N LEU A 75 -0.83 12.67 5.60
CA LEU A 75 -1.21 12.88 7.00
C LEU A 75 -1.86 11.61 7.58
N CYS A 76 -2.90 11.10 6.91
CA CYS A 76 -3.61 9.90 7.36
C CYS A 76 -2.68 8.68 7.39
N GLY A 77 -1.88 8.47 6.34
CA GLY A 77 -0.92 7.38 6.28
C GLY A 77 0.10 7.43 7.41
N ALA A 78 0.65 8.60 7.73
CA ALA A 78 1.59 8.76 8.85
C ALA A 78 0.95 8.36 10.19
N THR A 79 -0.30 8.78 10.45
CA THR A 79 -1.05 8.40 11.65
C THR A 79 -1.31 6.89 11.69
N LEU A 80 -1.73 6.30 10.57
CA LEU A 80 -2.08 4.87 10.50
C LEU A 80 -0.89 3.94 10.67
N ARG A 81 0.34 4.38 10.33
CA ARG A 81 1.55 3.56 10.47
C ARG A 81 1.73 3.00 11.88
N ILE A 82 1.38 3.76 12.92
CA ILE A 82 1.47 3.31 14.31
C ILE A 82 0.57 2.09 14.52
N PHE A 83 -0.71 2.20 14.16
CA PHE A 83 -1.69 1.12 14.32
C PHE A 83 -1.37 -0.09 13.44
N TYR A 84 -0.93 0.14 12.21
CA TYR A 84 -0.62 -0.92 11.24
C TYR A 84 0.60 -1.75 11.66
N ALA A 85 1.61 -1.12 12.28
CA ALA A 85 2.75 -1.84 12.82
C ALA A 85 2.33 -2.87 13.89
N PHE A 86 1.38 -2.52 14.75
CA PHE A 86 0.89 -3.39 15.82
C PHE A 86 -0.21 -4.36 15.38
N ALA A 87 -0.87 -4.13 14.25
CA ALA A 87 -1.93 -5.01 13.78
C ALA A 87 -1.40 -6.36 13.26
N VAL A 88 -0.19 -6.40 12.71
CA VAL A 88 0.43 -7.62 12.17
C VAL A 88 0.57 -8.74 13.21
N PRO A 89 1.16 -8.52 14.41
CA PRO A 89 1.27 -9.58 15.41
C PRO A 89 -0.09 -10.03 15.98
N VAL A 90 -1.11 -9.17 15.95
CA VAL A 90 -2.46 -9.48 16.47
C VAL A 90 -3.30 -10.28 15.47
N VAL A 91 -3.33 -9.85 14.21
CA VAL A 91 -4.20 -10.43 13.17
C VAL A 91 -3.50 -11.56 12.40
N GLY A 92 -2.17 -11.57 12.41
CA GLY A 92 -1.32 -12.41 11.59
C GLY A 92 -1.10 -11.79 10.22
N GLY A 93 0.17 -11.73 9.78
CA GLY A 93 0.51 -10.91 8.61
C GLY A 93 -0.08 -11.38 7.28
N ARG A 94 -0.32 -12.69 7.07
CA ARG A 94 -1.05 -13.16 5.87
C ARG A 94 -2.45 -12.55 5.76
N ARG A 95 -3.21 -12.58 6.85
CA ARG A 95 -4.59 -12.05 6.88
C ARG A 95 -4.57 -10.54 6.81
N PHE A 96 -3.69 -9.91 7.58
CA PHE A 96 -3.59 -8.46 7.61
C PHE A 96 -3.17 -7.89 6.25
N THR A 97 -2.15 -8.45 5.59
CA THR A 97 -1.76 -8.03 4.23
C THR A 97 -2.92 -8.16 3.25
N ALA A 98 -3.66 -9.29 3.26
CA ALA A 98 -4.81 -9.46 2.37
C ALA A 98 -5.91 -8.41 2.61
N LEU A 99 -6.28 -8.18 3.88
CA LEU A 99 -7.30 -7.19 4.25
C LEU A 99 -6.86 -5.76 3.93
N ALA A 100 -5.62 -5.41 4.27
CA ALA A 100 -5.05 -4.09 4.05
C ALA A 100 -4.80 -3.78 2.57
N THR A 101 -4.58 -4.79 1.72
CA THR A 101 -4.54 -4.62 0.27
C THR A 101 -5.94 -4.54 -0.33
N ALA A 102 -6.89 -5.37 0.13
CA ALA A 102 -8.27 -5.35 -0.36
C ALA A 102 -8.98 -4.03 -0.03
N SER A 103 -8.71 -3.43 1.13
CA SER A 103 -9.29 -2.14 1.53
C SER A 103 -8.93 -1.00 0.57
N LEU A 104 -7.81 -1.09 -0.15
CA LEU A 104 -7.38 -0.11 -1.15
C LEU A 104 -8.30 -0.05 -2.38
N LEU A 105 -9.12 -1.08 -2.61
CA LEU A 105 -10.14 -1.06 -3.66
C LEU A 105 -11.18 0.04 -3.40
N LEU A 106 -11.48 0.35 -2.14
CA LEU A 106 -12.45 1.37 -1.77
C LEU A 106 -12.06 2.76 -2.29
N PRO A 107 -10.89 3.33 -1.94
CA PRO A 107 -10.48 4.61 -2.52
C PRO A 107 -10.20 4.52 -4.02
N ALA A 108 -9.62 3.43 -4.53
CA ALA A 108 -9.29 3.32 -5.95
C ALA A 108 -10.53 3.36 -6.86
N LEU A 109 -11.55 2.56 -6.54
CA LEU A 109 -12.82 2.57 -7.27
C LEU A 109 -13.62 3.83 -6.97
N GLY A 110 -13.66 4.26 -5.70
CA GLY A 110 -14.38 5.45 -5.27
C GLY A 110 -13.91 6.71 -6.00
N ILE A 111 -12.60 6.90 -6.16
CA ILE A 111 -12.03 8.00 -6.95
C ILE A 111 -12.41 7.86 -8.42
N GLY A 112 -12.29 6.65 -8.99
CA GLY A 112 -12.66 6.38 -10.38
C GLY A 112 -14.09 6.80 -10.73
N PHE A 113 -15.05 6.57 -9.83
CA PHE A 113 -16.44 7.04 -9.99
C PHE A 113 -16.61 8.52 -9.67
N ALA A 114 -16.00 9.00 -8.58
CA ALA A 114 -16.15 10.39 -8.12
C ALA A 114 -15.66 11.41 -9.16
N VAL A 115 -14.59 11.11 -9.90
CA VAL A 115 -14.03 12.04 -10.89
C VAL A 115 -14.83 12.12 -12.19
N GLN A 116 -15.83 11.25 -12.39
CA GLN A 116 -16.69 11.26 -13.57
C GLN A 116 -17.82 12.29 -13.49
N ASP A 117 -18.16 12.76 -12.29
CA ASP A 117 -19.20 13.75 -12.06
C ASP A 117 -18.62 15.02 -11.39
N PRO A 118 -18.50 16.15 -12.11
CA PRO A 118 -18.06 17.44 -11.57
C PRO A 118 -18.94 17.97 -10.43
N GLY A 119 -20.16 17.44 -10.27
CA GLY A 119 -21.04 17.72 -9.15
C GLY A 119 -20.64 17.02 -7.85
N THR A 120 -19.63 16.14 -7.88
CA THR A 120 -19.19 15.41 -6.68
C THR A 120 -18.72 16.37 -5.57
N PRO A 121 -19.30 16.28 -4.36
CA PRO A 121 -18.95 17.17 -3.25
C PRO A 121 -17.48 17.06 -2.83
N TYR A 122 -16.92 18.19 -2.39
CA TYR A 122 -15.53 18.26 -1.93
C TYR A 122 -15.27 17.36 -0.71
N GLU A 123 -16.27 17.19 0.14
CA GLU A 123 -16.24 16.34 1.32
C GLU A 123 -16.04 14.86 0.96
N LEU A 124 -16.65 14.40 -0.13
CA LEU A 124 -16.44 13.05 -0.64
C LEU A 124 -15.00 12.88 -1.16
N MET A 125 -14.48 13.90 -1.84
CA MET A 125 -13.07 13.91 -2.28
C MET A 125 -12.10 13.85 -1.09
N ILE A 126 -12.38 14.59 -0.01
CA ILE A 126 -11.61 14.53 1.24
C ILE A 126 -11.67 13.12 1.83
N ALA A 127 -12.85 12.51 1.93
CA ALA A 127 -13.00 11.16 2.47
C ALA A 127 -12.18 10.14 1.67
N LEU A 128 -12.22 10.22 0.34
CA LEU A 128 -11.44 9.37 -0.56
C LEU A 128 -9.92 9.64 -0.44
N ALA A 129 -9.50 10.89 -0.26
CA ALA A 129 -8.10 11.25 0.00
C ALA A 129 -7.58 10.69 1.33
N LEU A 130 -8.39 10.77 2.40
CA LEU A 130 -8.06 10.15 3.67
C LEU A 130 -7.97 8.62 3.53
N LEU A 131 -8.88 7.99 2.79
CA LEU A 131 -8.85 6.54 2.52
C LEU A 131 -7.61 6.10 1.72
N CYS A 132 -7.08 6.93 0.81
CA CYS A 132 -5.77 6.67 0.19
C CYS A 132 -4.62 6.56 1.22
N GLY A 133 -4.78 7.18 2.39
CA GLY A 133 -3.83 7.05 3.51
C GLY A 133 -3.67 5.63 4.04
N LEU A 134 -4.64 4.73 3.81
CA LEU A 134 -4.50 3.29 4.11
C LEU A 134 -3.24 2.72 3.44
N GLY A 135 -2.96 3.12 2.20
CA GLY A 135 -1.76 2.69 1.47
C GLY A 135 -0.45 3.10 2.16
N GLY A 136 -0.42 4.30 2.77
CA GLY A 136 0.72 4.76 3.58
C GLY A 136 0.91 3.99 4.88
N GLY A 137 -0.18 3.49 5.47
CA GLY A 137 -0.18 2.59 6.63
C GLY A 137 0.40 1.21 6.31
N ASN A 138 0.09 0.66 5.12
CA ASN A 138 0.55 -0.66 4.68
C ASN A 138 2.07 -0.81 4.72
N PHE A 139 2.83 0.27 4.53
CA PHE A 139 4.29 0.25 4.63
C PHE A 139 4.77 -0.26 5.99
N ALA A 140 4.22 0.27 7.10
CA ALA A 140 4.63 -0.14 8.44
C ALA A 140 4.31 -1.61 8.70
N SER A 141 3.10 -2.06 8.36
CA SER A 141 2.72 -3.46 8.50
C SER A 141 3.53 -4.40 7.60
N SER A 142 3.81 -4.00 6.36
CA SER A 142 4.56 -4.83 5.41
C SER A 142 6.00 -5.04 5.89
N MET A 143 6.65 -3.97 6.37
CA MET A 143 8.01 -4.04 6.90
C MET A 143 8.07 -4.85 8.21
N ALA A 144 7.09 -4.67 9.10
CA ALA A 144 6.98 -5.47 10.31
C ALA A 144 6.74 -6.95 10.00
N HIS A 145 5.91 -7.28 9.00
CA HIS A 145 5.63 -8.65 8.62
C HIS A 145 6.86 -9.35 8.03
N ILE A 146 7.56 -8.70 7.09
CA ILE A 146 8.74 -9.28 6.44
C ILE A 146 9.91 -9.45 7.40
N SER A 147 10.05 -8.59 8.42
CA SER A 147 11.16 -8.70 9.37
C SER A 147 11.14 -9.99 10.18
N PHE A 148 9.97 -10.59 10.42
CA PHE A 148 9.85 -11.87 11.11
C PHE A 148 10.30 -13.07 10.27
N PHE A 149 10.37 -12.96 8.94
CA PHE A 149 10.70 -14.09 8.07
C PHE A 149 12.19 -14.27 7.79
N TYR A 150 13.03 -13.28 8.05
CA TYR A 150 14.43 -13.33 7.62
C TYR A 150 15.38 -13.35 8.82
N PRO A 151 16.49 -14.13 8.76
CA PRO A 151 17.54 -14.03 9.75
C PRO A 151 18.20 -12.65 9.69
N LYS A 152 18.79 -12.21 10.80
CA LYS A 152 19.45 -10.91 10.92
C LYS A 152 20.45 -10.64 9.79
N SER A 153 21.20 -11.67 9.37
CA SER A 153 22.19 -11.58 8.28
C SER A 153 21.61 -11.27 6.89
N LYS A 154 20.32 -11.50 6.68
CA LYS A 154 19.62 -11.27 5.40
C LYS A 154 18.50 -10.24 5.48
N LEU A 155 18.23 -9.73 6.68
CA LEU A 155 17.14 -8.81 6.95
C LEU A 155 17.27 -7.51 6.15
N GLY A 156 18.47 -6.93 6.07
CA GLY A 156 18.72 -5.70 5.31
C GLY A 156 18.36 -5.84 3.83
N TYR A 157 18.73 -6.96 3.21
CA TYR A 157 18.35 -7.26 1.82
C TYR A 157 16.83 -7.40 1.67
N ALA A 158 16.18 -8.18 2.55
CA ALA A 158 14.74 -8.42 2.45
C ALA A 158 13.93 -7.13 2.62
N LEU A 159 14.26 -6.32 3.62
CA LEU A 159 13.62 -5.04 3.87
C LEU A 159 13.92 -4.04 2.75
N GLY A 160 15.15 -4.01 2.24
CA GLY A 160 15.55 -3.16 1.12
C GLY A 160 14.79 -3.50 -0.17
N MET A 161 14.68 -4.80 -0.50
CA MET A 161 13.91 -5.26 -1.66
C MET A 161 12.42 -4.94 -1.53
N ASN A 162 11.84 -5.21 -0.35
CA ASN A 162 10.43 -4.94 -0.09
C ASN A 162 10.12 -3.44 -0.21
N ALA A 163 10.86 -2.59 0.51
CA ALA A 163 10.64 -1.15 0.50
C ALA A 163 10.99 -0.50 -0.85
N GLY A 164 12.09 -0.92 -1.47
CA GLY A 164 12.58 -0.37 -2.74
C GLY A 164 11.62 -0.67 -3.89
N LEU A 165 11.28 -1.95 -4.10
CA LEU A 165 10.32 -2.33 -5.15
C LEU A 165 8.90 -1.90 -4.82
N GLY A 166 8.54 -1.79 -3.53
CA GLY A 166 7.29 -1.19 -3.09
C GLY A 166 7.16 0.26 -3.60
N HIS A 167 8.19 1.09 -3.43
CA HIS A 167 8.15 2.49 -3.86
C HIS A 167 7.94 2.70 -5.37
N LEU A 168 8.22 1.69 -6.21
CA LEU A 168 7.92 1.76 -7.64
C LEU A 168 6.42 2.02 -7.92
N GLY A 169 5.53 1.73 -6.97
CA GLY A 169 4.11 2.05 -7.08
C GLY A 169 3.84 3.55 -7.28
N VAL A 170 4.66 4.42 -6.69
CA VAL A 170 4.54 5.87 -6.86
C VAL A 170 4.81 6.26 -8.31
N SER A 171 5.96 5.84 -8.84
CA SER A 171 6.34 6.10 -10.22
C SER A 171 5.39 5.46 -11.22
N LEU A 172 4.87 4.26 -10.91
CA LEU A 172 3.89 3.57 -11.73
C LEU A 172 2.63 4.43 -11.91
N VAL A 173 2.07 4.96 -10.83
CA VAL A 173 0.86 5.80 -10.90
C VAL A 173 1.13 7.13 -11.58
N GLN A 174 2.26 7.77 -11.27
CA GLN A 174 2.67 9.02 -11.90
C GLN A 174 2.88 8.88 -13.41
N PHE A 175 3.26 7.69 -13.89
CA PHE A 175 3.43 7.42 -15.31
C PHE A 175 2.15 6.92 -15.98
N VAL A 176 1.45 5.95 -15.40
CA VAL A 176 0.30 5.26 -16.03
C VAL A 176 -0.96 6.11 -16.00
N VAL A 177 -1.26 6.80 -14.90
CA VAL A 177 -2.52 7.55 -14.76
C VAL A 177 -2.66 8.66 -15.81
N PRO A 178 -1.65 9.52 -16.06
CA PRO A 178 -1.77 10.52 -17.11
C PRO A 178 -1.99 9.93 -18.51
N LEU A 179 -1.34 8.78 -18.81
CA LEU A 179 -1.50 8.10 -20.10
C LEU A 179 -2.93 7.57 -20.28
N VAL A 180 -3.50 6.98 -19.23
CA VAL A 180 -4.89 6.49 -19.25
C VAL A 180 -5.88 7.64 -19.39
N ILE A 181 -5.67 8.75 -18.68
CA ILE A 181 -6.51 9.96 -18.78
C ILE A 181 -6.43 10.59 -20.19
N THR A 182 -5.26 10.55 -20.83
CA THR A 182 -5.09 11.17 -22.17
C THR A 182 -5.60 10.28 -23.30
N ALA A 183 -5.57 8.96 -23.12
CA ALA A 183 -5.99 8.00 -24.14
C ALA A 183 -7.51 7.74 -24.17
N GLY A 184 -8.22 8.04 -23.08
CA GLY A 184 -9.69 7.95 -22.96
C GLY A 184 -10.36 9.31 -23.10
#